data_AF-A0A4Q4CKM8-F1
#
_entry.id   AF-A0A4Q4CKM8-F1
#
_cell.length_a   1.000
_cell.length_b   1.000
_cell.length_c   1.000
_cell.angle_alpha   90.00
_cell.angle_beta   90.00
_cell.angle_gamma   90.00
#
_symmetry.space_group_name_H-M   'P 1'
#
loop_
_entity.id
_entity.type
_entity.pdbx_description
1 polymer ?
#
loop_
_entity_poly.entity_id
_entity_poly.type
_entity_poly.pdbx_seq_one_letter_code
_entity_poly.pdbx_strand_id
1 'polypeptide(L)' 'MRVVILGSGVVGVTSAWYLARAGHEVTVLDRQPAAGLETSFANAGQV' A
#
# COMPACT_ATOMS: atom_id res chain seq x y z
N MET A 1 0.52 8.53 -15.34
CA MET A 1 -0.43 9.42 -14.59
C MET A 1 0.05 9.54 -13.15
N ARG A 2 -0.38 10.59 -12.41
CA ARG A 2 -0.12 10.71 -10.97
C ARG A 2 -1.24 10.06 -10.17
N VAL A 3 -0.89 9.23 -9.19
CA VAL A 3 -1.85 8.49 -8.36
C VAL A 3 -1.47 8.65 -6.89
N VAL A 4 -2.45 8.97 -6.05
CA VAL A 4 -2.31 8.95 -4.59
C VAL A 4 -3.08 7.75 -4.05
N ILE A 5 -2.42 6.95 -3.23
CA ILE A 5 -3.04 5.84 -2.49
C ILE A 5 -3.07 6.22 -1.01
N LEU A 6 -4.25 6.10 -0.40
CA LEU A 6 -4.45 6.32 1.03
C LEU A 6 -4.49 4.96 1.74
N GLY A 7 -3.50 4.70 2.56
CA GLY A 7 -3.29 3.45 3.28
C GLY A 7 -2.19 2.58 2.67
N SER A 8 -1.31 2.10 3.54
CA SER A 8 -0.15 1.23 3.26
C SER A 8 -0.29 -0.16 3.90
N GLY A 9 -1.53 -0.62 4.06
CA GLY A 9 -1.83 -2.04 4.25
C GLY A 9 -1.55 -2.86 2.99
N VAL A 10 -1.66 -4.19 3.08
CA VAL A 10 -1.29 -5.15 2.01
C VAL A 10 -1.89 -4.77 0.64
N VAL A 11 -3.17 -4.42 0.60
CA VAL A 11 -3.83 -4.03 -0.66
C VAL A 11 -3.23 -2.73 -1.21
N GLY A 12 -3.04 -1.72 -0.36
CA GLY A 12 -2.49 -0.42 -0.77
C GLY A 12 -1.08 -0.54 -1.36
N VAL A 13 -0.19 -1.28 -0.69
CA VAL A 13 1.18 -1.50 -1.18
C VAL A 13 1.23 -2.36 -2.44
N THR A 14 0.37 -3.38 -2.55
CA THR A 14 0.28 -4.19 -3.77
C THR A 14 -0.24 -3.37 -4.94
N SER A 15 -1.30 -2.57 -4.75
CA SER A 15 -1.79 -1.65 -5.78
C SER A 15 -0.72 -0.63 -6.19
N ALA A 16 0.00 -0.04 -5.23
CA ALA A 16 1.08 0.89 -5.50
C ALA A 16 2.17 0.25 -6.39
N TRP A 17 2.55 -0.99 -6.08
CA TRP A 17 3.57 -1.73 -6.82
C TRP A 17 3.17 -1.97 -8.28
N TYR A 18 1.95 -2.44 -8.53
CA TYR A 18 1.47 -2.67 -9.89
C TYR A 18 1.34 -1.37 -10.69
N LEU A 19 0.85 -0.30 -10.07
CA LEU A 19 0.75 1.01 -10.71
C LEU A 19 2.13 1.61 -11.02
N ALA A 20 3.09 1.50 -10.10
CA ALA A 20 4.47 1.93 -10.35
C ALA A 20 5.10 1.15 -11.51
N ARG A 21 4.91 -0.19 -11.56
CA ARG A 21 5.39 -1.02 -12.69
C ARG A 21 4.73 -0.69 -14.03
N ALA A 22 3.49 -0.22 -14.01
CA ALA A 22 2.79 0.24 -15.21
C ALA A 22 3.21 1.67 -15.64
N GLY A 23 4.19 2.29 -14.98
CA GLY A 23 4.72 3.61 -15.36
C GLY A 23 3.96 4.80 -14.77
N HIS A 24 3.15 4.58 -13.73
CA HIS A 24 2.49 5.66 -13.00
C HIS A 24 3.42 6.24 -11.92
N GLU A 25 3.32 7.55 -11.69
CA GLU A 25 3.94 8.21 -10.54
C GLU A 25 3.01 8.03 -9.34
N VAL A 26 3.42 7.25 -8.34
CA VAL A 26 2.58 6.85 -7.21
C VAL A 26 3.12 7.45 -5.92
N THR A 27 2.25 8.11 -5.15
CA THR A 27 2.51 8.48 -3.76
C THR A 27 1.59 7.67 -2.85
N VAL A 28 2.16 7.02 -1.84
CA VAL A 28 1.39 6.31 -0.80
C VAL A 28 1.43 7.16 0.47
N LEU A 29 0.27 7.46 1.02
CA LEU A 29 0.12 8.18 2.28
C LEU A 29 -0.52 7.26 3.31
N ASP A 30 0.09 7.15 4.48
CA ASP A 30 -0.48 6.44 5.62
C ASP A 30 -0.54 7.35 6.84
N ARG A 31 -1.54 7.13 7.70
CA ARG A 31 -1.68 7.81 8.99
C ARG A 31 -0.73 7.24 10.04
N GLN A 32 -0.34 5.99 9.88
CA GLN A 32 0.53 5.27 10.79
C GLN A 32 2.00 5.61 10.51
N PRO A 33 2.89 5.52 11.53
CA PRO A 33 4.30 5.84 11.36
C PRO A 33 5.06 4.83 10.49
N ALA A 34 4.49 3.65 10.23
CA ALA A 34 5.06 2.65 9.35
C ALA A 34 3.96 1.87 8.62
N ALA A 35 4.37 1.14 7.57
CA ALA A 35 3.45 0.38 6.75
C ALA A 35 2.87 -0.84 7.48
N GLY A 36 1.63 -1.16 7.13
CA GLY A 36 0.98 -2.39 7.56
C GLY A 36 0.55 -2.46 9.03
N LEU A 37 0.73 -1.42 9.85
CA LEU A 37 0.52 -1.44 11.32
C LEU A 37 -0.94 -1.64 11.82
N GLU A 38 -1.86 -2.08 10.97
CA GLU A 38 -3.25 -2.37 11.33
C GLU A 38 -3.64 -3.80 10.93
N THR A 39 -4.74 -4.02 10.20
CA THR A 39 -5.22 -5.36 9.81
C THR A 39 -4.15 -6.21 9.13
N SER A 40 -3.26 -5.58 8.35
CA SER A 40 -2.15 -6.28 7.69
C SER A 40 -1.04 -6.74 8.64
N PHE A 41 -0.92 -6.19 9.84
CA PHE A 41 0.02 -6.63 10.87
C PHE A 41 -0.53 -7.82 11.65
N ALA A 42 -1.84 -7.81 11.94
CA ALA A 42 -2.50 -8.78 12.81
C ALA A 42 -3.49 -9.69 12.07
N ASN A 43 -3.10 -10.23 10.92
CA ASN A 43 -3.86 -11.29 10.22
C ASN A 43 -3.16 -12.66 10.38
N ALA A 44 -3.84 -13.73 9.97
CA ALA A 44 -3.32 -15.10 10.09
C ALA A 44 -2.13 -15.42 9.15
N GLY A 45 -1.79 -14.53 8.22
CA GLY A 45 -0.67 -14.73 7.28
C GLY A 45 -0.83 -15.94 6.36
N GLN A 46 -2.05 -16.48 6.24
CA GLN A 46 -2.33 -17.62 5.37
C GLN A 46 -2.18 -17.20 3.90
N VAL A 47 -1.49 -18.02 3.12
CA VAL A 47 -1.26 -17.83 1.68
C VAL A 47 -2.02 -18.90 0.91
#